data_AF-A0A9E4VQK6-F1
#
_entry.id   AF-A0A9E4VQK6-F1
#
_cell.length_a   1.000
_cell.length_b   1.000
_cell.length_c   1.000
_cell.angle_alpha   90.00
_cell.angle_beta   90.00
_cell.angle_gamma   90.00
#
_symmetry.space_group_name_H-M   'P 1'
#
loop_
_entity.id
_entity.type
_entity.pdbx_description
1 polymer ?
#
loop_
_entity_poly.entity_id
_entity_poly.type
_entity_poly.pdbx_seq_one_letter_code
_entity_poly.pdbx_strand_id
1 'polypeptide(L)'
;LDNVALWHERDISHSSAERMILPDSALAVDYMLDLLTRIVSGMRVFPENMMRNLELTKGIVFSERVLLALVESGMDRTQAYELVQRHALAAWDRGEDFREALRSEPEVTSALGADGLDGLFDYDYYLRHVKTVFDRLGFATKERTIASA
;
A
#
# COMPACT_ATOMS: atom_id res chain seq x y z
N LEU A 1 24.73 -9.19 -20.92
CA LEU A 1 24.97 -8.83 -22.34
C LEU A 1 26.34 -9.30 -22.81
N ASP A 2 27.23 -9.68 -21.89
CA ASP A 2 28.64 -9.97 -22.17
C ASP A 2 28.88 -11.17 -23.11
N ASN A 3 27.97 -12.15 -23.14
CA ASN A 3 28.04 -13.30 -24.05
C ASN A 3 27.25 -13.12 -25.36
N VAL A 4 26.71 -11.92 -25.64
CA VAL A 4 25.88 -11.65 -26.84
C VAL A 4 26.71 -11.19 -28.03
N ALA A 5 27.74 -10.35 -27.80
CA ALA A 5 28.55 -9.75 -28.85
C ALA A 5 29.73 -10.64 -29.26
N LEU A 6 29.43 -11.79 -29.87
CA LEU A 6 30.44 -12.71 -30.39
C LEU A 6 31.09 -12.17 -31.67
N TRP A 7 32.34 -12.58 -31.93
CA TRP A 7 33.07 -12.14 -33.11
C TRP A 7 32.69 -12.94 -34.35
N HIS A 8 32.44 -12.23 -35.46
CA HIS A 8 32.06 -12.81 -36.77
C HIS A 8 30.83 -13.74 -36.67
N GLU A 9 30.87 -14.92 -37.29
CA GLU A 9 29.76 -15.89 -37.29
C GLU A 9 29.67 -16.69 -35.97
N ARG A 10 30.76 -16.77 -35.20
CA ARG A 10 30.84 -17.27 -33.80
C ARG A 10 32.27 -17.23 -33.25
N ASP A 11 32.41 -17.04 -31.95
CA ASP A 11 33.57 -17.47 -31.16
C ASP A 11 33.13 -18.34 -29.97
N ILE A 12 34.06 -19.06 -29.31
CA ILE A 12 33.73 -20.08 -28.30
C ILE A 12 33.70 -19.55 -26.85
N SER A 13 34.00 -18.27 -26.61
CA SER A 13 34.20 -17.72 -25.27
C SER A 13 32.98 -17.95 -24.34
N HIS A 14 31.78 -17.70 -24.87
CA HIS A 14 30.51 -17.90 -24.18
C HIS A 14 30.31 -19.33 -23.67
N SER A 15 30.82 -20.33 -24.38
CA SER A 15 30.54 -21.75 -24.08
C SER A 15 31.03 -22.19 -22.70
N SER A 16 32.16 -21.66 -22.23
CA SER A 16 32.67 -21.99 -20.89
C SER A 16 31.80 -21.41 -19.77
N ALA A 17 31.40 -20.14 -19.93
CA ALA A 17 30.53 -19.44 -19.00
C ALA A 17 29.12 -20.07 -19.01
N GLU A 18 28.52 -20.29 -20.18
CA GLU A 18 27.17 -20.82 -20.36
C GLU A 18 27.00 -22.24 -19.85
N ARG A 19 28.05 -23.07 -19.91
CA ARG A 19 28.01 -24.41 -19.29
C ARG A 19 27.82 -24.37 -17.78
N MET A 20 28.21 -23.28 -17.12
CA MET A 20 28.00 -23.10 -15.69
C MET A 20 26.71 -22.33 -15.44
N ILE A 21 26.59 -21.13 -16.02
CA ILE A 21 25.49 -20.21 -15.67
C ILE A 21 24.13 -20.72 -16.10
N LEU A 22 24.00 -21.44 -17.22
CA LEU A 22 22.70 -21.91 -17.69
C LEU A 22 22.12 -23.01 -16.77
N PRO A 23 22.83 -24.13 -16.48
CA PRO A 23 22.32 -25.13 -15.56
C PRO A 23 22.19 -24.59 -14.13
N ASP A 24 23.16 -23.82 -13.64
CA ASP A 24 23.11 -23.29 -12.27
C ASP A 24 21.94 -22.33 -12.07
N SER A 25 21.70 -21.43 -13.04
CA SER A 25 20.55 -20.51 -12.97
C SER A 25 19.22 -21.25 -13.04
N ALA A 26 19.11 -22.26 -13.92
CA ALA A 26 17.90 -23.07 -14.03
C ALA A 26 17.61 -23.83 -12.74
N LEU A 27 18.63 -24.47 -12.14
CA LEU A 27 18.49 -25.20 -10.89
C LEU A 27 18.18 -24.27 -9.70
N ALA A 28 18.82 -23.11 -9.65
CA ALA A 28 18.56 -22.11 -8.61
C ALA A 28 17.12 -21.61 -8.67
N VAL A 29 16.61 -21.29 -9.87
CA VAL A 29 15.22 -20.84 -10.05
C VAL A 29 14.23 -21.95 -9.70
N ASP A 30 14.48 -23.18 -10.12
CA ASP A 30 13.63 -24.34 -9.76
C ASP A 30 13.50 -24.49 -8.24
N TYR A 31 14.64 -24.47 -7.54
CA TYR A 31 14.65 -24.55 -6.07
C TYR A 31 13.97 -23.35 -5.41
N MET A 32 14.20 -22.13 -5.91
CA MET A 32 13.56 -20.93 -5.39
C MET A 32 12.04 -20.99 -5.55
N LEU A 33 11.54 -21.51 -6.68
CA LEU A 33 10.11 -21.66 -6.94
C LEU A 33 9.48 -22.71 -6.02
N ASP A 34 10.13 -23.85 -5.79
CA ASP A 34 9.67 -24.86 -4.84
C ASP A 34 9.61 -24.29 -3.41
N LEU A 35 10.69 -23.64 -2.97
CA LEU A 35 10.76 -23.04 -1.64
C LEU A 35 9.70 -21.95 -1.44
N LEU A 36 9.54 -21.06 -2.43
CA LEU A 36 8.54 -20.00 -2.37
C LEU A 36 7.13 -20.57 -2.33
N THR A 37 6.83 -21.59 -3.14
CA THR A 37 5.55 -22.29 -3.12
C THR A 37 5.24 -22.83 -1.72
N ARG A 38 6.22 -23.45 -1.06
CA ARG A 38 6.07 -23.97 0.31
C ARG A 38 5.82 -22.85 1.33
N ILE A 39 6.59 -21.77 1.26
CA ILE A 39 6.45 -20.62 2.16
C ILE A 39 5.08 -19.96 2.00
N VAL A 40 4.67 -19.64 0.78
CA VAL A 40 3.39 -18.97 0.49
C VAL A 40 2.21 -19.86 0.86
N SER A 41 2.26 -21.16 0.55
CA SER A 41 1.19 -22.11 0.89
C SER A 41 1.03 -22.31 2.40
N GLY A 42 2.13 -22.22 3.16
CA GLY A 42 2.15 -22.33 4.62
C GLY A 42 2.06 -20.99 5.36
N MET A 43 1.88 -19.88 4.66
CA MET A 43 1.96 -18.54 5.25
C MET A 43 0.79 -18.28 6.20
N ARG A 44 1.11 -17.88 7.44
CA ARG A 44 0.12 -17.46 8.43
C ARG A 44 -0.01 -15.94 8.41
N VAL A 45 -1.20 -15.46 8.07
CA VAL A 45 -1.55 -14.04 8.08
C VAL A 45 -2.32 -13.72 9.36
N PHE A 46 -2.01 -12.58 9.98
CA PHE A 46 -2.62 -12.10 11.23
C PHE A 46 -3.30 -10.74 10.99
N PRO A 47 -4.58 -10.73 10.56
CA PRO A 47 -5.31 -9.50 10.23
C PRO A 47 -5.36 -8.48 11.37
N GLU A 48 -5.38 -8.96 12.62
CA GLU A 48 -5.42 -8.11 13.81
C GLU A 48 -4.13 -7.30 13.96
N ASN A 49 -2.98 -7.92 13.66
CA ASN A 49 -1.70 -7.23 13.63
C ASN A 49 -1.61 -6.24 12.47
N MET A 50 -2.20 -6.56 11.31
CA MET A 50 -2.26 -5.64 10.17
C MET A 50 -3.05 -4.38 10.54
N MET A 51 -4.22 -4.55 11.15
CA MET A 51 -5.04 -3.42 11.62
C MET A 51 -4.32 -2.61 12.71
N ARG A 52 -3.73 -3.30 13.70
CA ARG A 52 -2.93 -2.64 14.73
C ARG A 52 -1.80 -1.79 14.13
N ASN A 53 -1.11 -2.32 13.11
CA ASN A 53 -0.02 -1.60 12.45
C ASN A 53 -0.51 -0.37 11.69
N LEU A 54 -1.68 -0.42 11.06
CA LEU A 54 -2.30 0.76 10.44
C LEU A 54 -2.62 1.85 11.48
N GLU A 55 -3.18 1.43 12.62
CA GLU A 55 -3.54 2.34 13.72
C GLU A 55 -2.32 2.89 14.50
N LEU A 56 -1.09 2.38 14.27
CA LEU A 56 0.12 2.98 14.86
C LEU A 56 0.29 4.45 14.49
N THR A 57 -0.23 4.84 13.32
CA THR A 57 -0.20 6.21 12.82
C THR A 57 -1.42 7.04 13.24
N LYS A 58 -2.32 6.48 14.05
CA LYS A 58 -3.49 7.14 14.64
C LYS A 58 -4.30 8.00 13.65
N GLY A 59 -4.57 7.44 12.47
CA GLY A 59 -5.39 8.08 11.45
C GLY A 59 -4.66 9.00 10.46
N ILE A 60 -3.33 9.18 10.53
CA ILE A 60 -2.58 10.00 9.56
C ILE A 60 -2.78 9.52 8.11
N VAL A 61 -3.04 8.23 7.90
CA VAL A 61 -3.37 7.65 6.57
C VAL A 61 -4.54 8.36 5.86
N PHE A 62 -5.45 8.99 6.62
CA PHE A 62 -6.59 9.73 6.08
C PHE A 62 -6.26 11.17 5.65
N SER A 63 -5.03 11.65 5.88
CA SER A 63 -4.60 13.03 5.59
C SER A 63 -4.92 13.46 4.15
N GLU A 64 -4.66 12.61 3.16
CA GLU A 64 -5.00 12.91 1.75
C GLU A 64 -6.51 13.11 1.55
N ARG A 65 -7.35 12.25 2.16
CA ARG A 65 -8.81 12.36 2.03
C ARG A 65 -9.32 13.65 2.66
N VAL A 66 -8.80 14.01 3.83
CA VAL A 66 -9.16 15.26 4.50
C VAL A 66 -8.74 16.45 3.65
N LEU A 67 -7.52 16.44 3.13
CA LEU A 67 -7.03 17.49 2.23
C LEU A 67 -7.96 17.69 1.03
N LEU A 68 -8.30 16.60 0.33
CA LEU A 68 -9.16 16.67 -0.85
C LEU A 68 -10.56 17.15 -0.50
N ALA A 69 -11.15 16.65 0.60
CA ALA A 69 -12.47 17.07 1.05
C ALA A 69 -12.51 18.57 1.39
N LEU A 70 -11.47 19.09 2.05
CA LEU A 70 -11.34 20.53 2.33
C LEU A 70 -11.29 21.35 1.05
N VAL A 71 -10.50 20.92 0.05
CA VAL A 71 -10.43 21.58 -1.26
C VAL A 71 -11.79 21.53 -1.97
N GLU A 72 -12.48 20.38 -1.95
CA GLU A 72 -13.81 20.20 -2.54
C GLU A 72 -14.89 21.05 -1.84
N SER A 73 -14.71 21.35 -0.55
CA SER A 73 -15.56 22.28 0.21
C SER A 73 -15.36 23.75 -0.16
N GLY A 74 -14.33 24.06 -0.96
CA GLY A 74 -14.00 25.42 -1.42
C GLY A 74 -12.81 26.08 -0.71
N MET A 75 -12.10 25.36 0.17
CA MET A 75 -10.86 25.86 0.78
C MET A 75 -9.73 25.97 -0.24
N ASP A 76 -8.88 26.99 -0.12
CA ASP A 76 -7.67 27.07 -0.95
C ASP A 76 -6.78 25.85 -0.72
N ARG A 77 -6.21 25.31 -1.80
CA ARG A 77 -5.40 24.09 -1.75
C ARG A 77 -4.14 24.24 -0.90
N THR A 78 -3.50 25.40 -0.93
CA THR A 78 -2.29 25.67 -0.14
C THR A 78 -2.65 25.73 1.33
N GLN A 79 -3.73 26.43 1.66
CA GLN A 79 -4.25 26.51 3.03
C GLN A 79 -4.65 25.11 3.57
N ALA A 80 -5.40 24.33 2.78
CA ALA A 80 -5.80 22.98 3.17
C ALA A 80 -4.59 22.06 3.38
N TYR A 81 -3.56 22.18 2.53
CA TYR A 81 -2.32 21.42 2.65
C TYR A 81 -1.57 21.77 3.94
N GLU A 82 -1.33 23.06 4.19
CA GLU A 82 -0.63 23.52 5.40
C GLU A 82 -1.35 23.11 6.68
N LEU A 83 -2.69 23.22 6.71
CA LEU A 83 -3.51 22.83 7.84
C LEU A 83 -3.41 21.33 8.12
N VAL A 84 -3.62 20.49 7.09
CA VAL A 84 -3.59 19.03 7.23
C VAL A 84 -2.17 18.57 7.59
N GLN A 85 -1.15 19.14 6.95
CA GLN A 85 0.25 18.81 7.22
C GLN A 85 0.63 19.14 8.67
N ARG A 86 0.21 20.30 9.19
CA ARG A 86 0.46 20.70 10.58
C ARG A 86 -0.07 19.67 11.58
N HIS A 87 -1.30 19.21 11.38
CA HIS A 87 -1.92 18.21 12.25
C HIS A 87 -1.33 16.81 12.07
N ALA A 88 -0.98 16.42 10.84
CA ALA A 88 -0.34 15.13 10.58
C ALA A 88 1.08 15.04 11.21
N LEU A 89 1.88 16.11 11.09
CA LEU A 89 3.20 16.18 11.73
C LEU A 89 3.10 16.21 13.25
N ALA A 90 2.14 16.95 13.81
CA ALA A 90 1.84 16.93 15.24
C ALA A 90 1.49 15.53 15.74
N ALA A 91 0.60 14.81 15.05
CA ALA A 91 0.24 13.44 15.36
C ALA A 91 1.45 12.50 15.29
N TRP A 92 2.35 12.69 14.32
CA TRP A 92 3.57 11.91 14.17
C TRP A 92 4.58 12.16 15.31
N ASP A 93 4.90 13.43 15.59
CA ASP A 93 5.95 13.81 16.53
C ASP A 93 5.52 13.64 17.99
N ARG A 94 4.25 13.92 18.29
CA ARG A 94 3.72 13.92 19.67
C ARG A 94 2.87 12.69 19.99
N GLY A 95 2.60 11.84 18.99
CA GLY A 95 1.73 10.68 19.15
C GLY A 95 0.28 11.05 19.44
N GLU A 96 -0.17 12.22 18.99
CA GLU A 96 -1.57 12.65 19.09
C GLU A 96 -2.45 11.87 18.09
N ASP A 97 -3.75 11.75 18.36
CA ASP A 97 -4.68 11.19 17.38
C ASP A 97 -5.05 12.25 16.33
N PHE A 98 -4.74 11.96 15.07
CA PHE A 98 -4.96 12.89 13.96
C PHE A 98 -6.46 13.21 13.78
N ARG A 99 -7.33 12.22 14.02
CA ARG A 99 -8.78 12.38 13.86
C ARG A 99 -9.32 13.32 14.93
N GLU A 100 -8.90 13.15 16.18
CA GLU A 100 -9.26 14.03 17.30
C GLU A 100 -8.74 15.45 17.12
N ALA A 101 -7.50 15.61 16.63
CA ALA A 101 -6.92 16.91 16.33
C ALA A 101 -7.75 17.68 15.29
N LEU A 102 -8.17 17.02 14.22
CA LEU A 102 -9.03 17.62 13.19
C LEU A 102 -10.45 17.93 13.68
N ARG A 103 -11.03 17.09 14.53
CA ARG A 103 -12.34 17.38 15.16
C ARG A 103 -12.29 18.62 16.05
N SER A 104 -11.11 18.98 16.55
CA SER A 104 -10.90 20.15 17.40
C SER A 104 -10.49 21.39 16.61
N GLU A 105 -10.33 21.30 15.29
CA GLU A 105 -9.90 22.40 14.41
C GLU A 105 -11.12 23.15 13.83
N PRO A 106 -11.35 24.42 14.21
CA PRO A 106 -12.49 25.21 13.73
C PRO A 106 -12.54 25.36 12.21
N GLU A 107 -11.40 25.51 11.55
CA GLU A 107 -11.35 25.65 10.08
C GLU A 107 -11.85 24.38 9.37
N VAL A 108 -11.55 23.19 9.93
CA VAL A 108 -11.98 21.90 9.38
C VAL A 108 -13.44 21.64 9.66
N THR A 109 -13.85 21.82 10.92
CA THR A 109 -15.24 21.58 11.34
C THR A 109 -16.23 22.54 10.70
N SER A 110 -15.83 23.80 10.47
CA SER A 110 -16.65 24.76 9.73
C SER A 110 -16.79 24.43 8.25
N ALA A 111 -15.78 23.79 7.64
CA ALA A 111 -15.77 23.46 6.22
C ALA A 111 -16.52 22.15 5.91
N LEU A 112 -16.35 21.13 6.74
CA LEU A 112 -16.85 19.77 6.48
C LEU A 112 -18.03 19.36 7.36
N GLY A 113 -18.23 20.02 8.50
CA GLY A 113 -19.14 19.56 9.56
C GLY A 113 -18.64 18.28 10.26
N ALA A 114 -19.30 17.90 11.35
CA ALA A 114 -18.92 16.72 12.14
C ALA A 114 -19.14 15.41 11.35
N ASP A 115 -20.34 15.22 10.80
CA ASP A 115 -20.68 14.00 10.04
C ASP A 115 -19.85 13.88 8.76
N GLY A 116 -19.58 15.00 8.08
CA GLY A 116 -18.76 15.03 6.87
C GLY A 116 -17.31 14.65 7.15
N LEU A 117 -16.74 15.11 8.28
CA LEU A 117 -15.39 14.75 8.71
C LEU A 117 -15.30 13.28 9.15
N ASP A 118 -16.25 12.79 9.95
CA ASP A 118 -16.22 11.41 10.45
C ASP A 118 -16.34 10.39 9.32
N GLY A 119 -17.11 10.69 8.26
CA GLY A 119 -17.19 9.86 7.06
C GLY A 119 -15.88 9.73 6.26
N LEU A 120 -14.87 10.58 6.53
CA LEU A 120 -13.55 10.48 5.90
C LEU A 120 -12.65 9.45 6.59
N PHE A 121 -12.96 9.04 7.81
CA PHE A 121 -12.15 8.10 8.60
C PHE A 121 -12.61 6.65 8.44
N ASP A 122 -12.89 6.27 7.19
CA ASP A 122 -13.31 4.92 6.80
C ASP A 122 -12.26 4.24 5.92
N TYR A 123 -11.77 3.07 6.36
CA TYR A 123 -10.81 2.26 5.63
C TYR A 123 -11.39 1.62 4.37
N ASP A 124 -12.69 1.31 4.36
CA ASP A 124 -13.34 0.62 3.24
C ASP A 124 -13.32 1.49 1.98
N TYR A 125 -13.27 2.82 2.15
CA TYR A 125 -13.00 3.73 1.04
C TYR A 125 -11.77 3.31 0.24
N TYR A 126 -10.64 2.97 0.88
CA TYR A 126 -9.43 2.56 0.15
C TYR A 126 -9.55 1.17 -0.48
N LEU A 127 -10.49 0.35 -0.02
CA LEU A 127 -10.72 -1.01 -0.51
C LEU A 127 -11.78 -1.09 -1.61
N ARG A 128 -12.49 0.01 -1.90
CA ARG A 128 -13.63 0.07 -2.85
C ARG A 128 -13.36 -0.50 -4.24
N HIS A 129 -12.11 -0.52 -4.70
CA HIS A 129 -11.73 -1.03 -6.01
C HIS A 129 -11.07 -2.42 -5.98
N VAL A 130 -10.88 -3.02 -4.81
CA VAL A 130 -10.25 -4.35 -4.65
C VAL A 130 -11.00 -5.39 -5.47
N LYS A 131 -12.34 -5.43 -5.36
CA LYS A 131 -13.17 -6.36 -6.14
C LYS A 131 -12.94 -6.20 -7.65
N THR A 132 -12.96 -4.97 -8.15
CA THR A 132 -12.74 -4.68 -9.57
C THR A 132 -11.36 -5.17 -10.05
N VAL A 133 -10.31 -5.01 -9.25
CA VAL A 133 -8.97 -5.48 -9.59
C VAL A 133 -8.90 -7.01 -9.61
N PHE A 134 -9.50 -7.68 -8.62
CA PHE A 134 -9.51 -9.15 -8.55
C PHE A 134 -10.32 -9.77 -9.70
N ASP A 135 -11.47 -9.19 -10.03
CA ASP A 135 -12.29 -9.63 -11.16
C ASP A 135 -11.51 -9.55 -12.49
N ARG A 136 -10.70 -8.50 -12.69
CA ARG A 136 -9.84 -8.35 -13.88
C ARG A 136 -8.74 -9.41 -13.95
N LEU A 137 -8.24 -9.87 -12.81
CA LEU A 137 -7.23 -10.92 -12.73
C LEU A 137 -7.82 -12.33 -12.84
N GLY A 138 -9.13 -12.46 -12.99
CA GLY A 138 -9.82 -13.75 -13.06
C GLY A 138 -9.96 -14.46 -11.72
N PHE A 139 -9.71 -13.77 -10.60
CA PHE A 139 -9.94 -14.30 -9.26
C PHE A 139 -11.37 -13.97 -8.83
N ALA A 140 -12.23 -14.99 -8.71
CA ALA A 140 -13.56 -14.79 -8.12
C ALA A 140 -13.41 -14.40 -6.64
N THR A 141 -13.76 -13.17 -6.30
CA THR A 141 -13.82 -12.73 -4.91
C THR A 141 -15.01 -13.40 -4.22
N LYS A 142 -14.74 -14.36 -3.34
CA LYS A 142 -15.75 -14.78 -2.35
C LYS A 142 -15.83 -13.67 -1.30
N GLU A 143 -16.99 -13.04 -1.15
CA GLU A 143 -17.25 -12.11 -0.04
C GLU A 143 -16.93 -12.83 1.27
N ARG A 144 -15.96 -12.29 2.03
CA ARG A 144 -15.73 -12.72 3.41
C ARG A 144 -16.53 -11.79 4.31
N THR A 145 -17.59 -12.32 4.92
CA THR A 145 -18.16 -11.72 6.12
C THR A 145 -17.07 -11.77 7.19
N ILE A 146 -16.53 -10.61 7.56
CA ILE A 146 -15.66 -10.52 8.73
C ILE A 146 -16.58 -10.72 9.93
N ALA A 147 -16.54 -11.92 10.53
CA ALA A 147 -17.24 -12.17 11.78
C ALA A 147 -16.58 -11.29 12.85
N SER A 148 -17.31 -10.27 13.29
CA SER A 148 -16.98 -9.50 14.49
C SER A 148 -16.94 -10.46 15.69
N ALA A 149 -15.78 -10.57 16.32
CA ALA A 149 -15.62 -11.15 17.65
C ALA A 149 -15.47 -10.02 18.67
#